data_AF-A0A9E7HQD9-F1
#
_entry.id   AF-A0A9E7HQD9-F1
#
_cell.length_a   1.000
_cell.length_b   1.000
_cell.length_c   1.000
_cell.angle_alpha   90.00
_cell.angle_beta   90.00
_cell.angle_gamma   90.00
#
_symmetry.space_group_name_H-M   'P 1'
#
loop_
_entity.id
_entity.type
_entity.pdbx_description
1 polymer ?
#
loop_
_entity_poly.entity_id
_entity_poly.type
_entity_poly.pdbx_seq_one_letter_code
_entity_poly.pdbx_strand_id
1 'polypeptide(L)'
;MVPWTRLCSAVALPVDYYGGARGTRSEWAWPKDWRICTTSASWVIHCDVKPENILLDQDWEPKIADFGLAKLLNKGGAGSNVSRIRGTRGYIAPEWASSLPINGKVDVYSYGVVLLELVKGERVTSWVVDGVEEVGMVLRRTIMTLKAELVSGEEAWIGQFVDHRLEEVHWRQAMVMMEIALACLEEERNRRPTMDSVVQMLLSCDDEFPSGGPDT
;
A
#
# COMPACT_ATOMS: atom_id res chain seq x y z
N MET A 1 -7.84 3.20 20.69
CA MET A 1 -6.65 2.97 19.84
C MET A 1 -6.96 1.74 19.01
N VAL A 2 -6.93 1.82 17.68
CA VAL A 2 -7.18 0.66 16.82
C VAL A 2 -5.99 -0.28 17.00
N PRO A 3 -6.17 -1.56 17.35
CA PRO A 3 -5.06 -2.50 17.49
C PRO A 3 -4.25 -2.54 16.19
N TRP A 4 -2.92 -2.57 16.32
CA TRP A 4 -1.99 -2.72 15.19
C TRP A 4 -2.42 -3.85 14.25
N THR A 5 -2.85 -4.98 14.82
CA THR A 5 -3.42 -6.12 14.10
C THR A 5 -4.65 -5.78 13.26
N ARG A 6 -5.55 -4.90 13.73
CA ARG A 6 -6.72 -4.48 12.95
C ARG A 6 -6.41 -3.48 11.85
N LEU A 7 -5.40 -2.63 12.05
CA LEU A 7 -4.88 -1.78 10.98
C LEU A 7 -4.17 -2.62 9.90
N CYS A 8 -3.39 -3.62 10.29
CA CYS A 8 -2.73 -4.56 9.38
C CYS A 8 -3.73 -5.44 8.61
N SER A 9 -4.74 -5.98 9.30
CA SER A 9 -5.80 -6.78 8.66
C SER A 9 -6.71 -5.91 7.79
N ALA A 10 -7.01 -4.66 8.17
CA ALA A 10 -7.73 -3.72 7.32
C ALA A 10 -7.04 -3.56 5.94
N VAL A 11 -5.72 -3.39 5.90
CA VAL A 11 -4.98 -3.31 4.63
C VAL A 11 -4.81 -4.66 3.89
N ALA A 12 -5.20 -5.78 4.49
CA ALA A 12 -4.90 -7.13 4.01
C ALA A 12 -6.12 -8.02 3.69
N LEU A 13 -7.35 -7.67 4.10
CA LEU A 13 -8.45 -8.62 4.03
C LEU A 13 -9.19 -8.64 2.68
N PRO A 14 -9.47 -9.85 2.14
CA PRO A 14 -10.45 -10.03 1.07
C PRO A 14 -11.88 -9.95 1.60
N VAL A 15 -12.73 -9.23 0.87
CA VAL A 15 -14.12 -8.81 1.19
C VAL A 15 -15.17 -9.92 1.38
N ASP A 16 -14.79 -11.18 1.50
CA ASP A 16 -15.77 -12.29 1.53
C ASP A 16 -16.50 -12.50 2.85
N TYR A 17 -16.48 -11.54 3.78
CA TYR A 17 -17.25 -11.65 5.03
C TYR A 17 -18.63 -10.96 5.02
N TYR A 18 -19.02 -10.25 3.95
CA TYR A 18 -20.36 -9.65 3.89
C TYR A 18 -21.22 -10.21 2.75
N GLY A 19 -22.02 -11.21 3.12
CA GLY A 19 -23.21 -11.59 2.36
C GLY A 19 -24.18 -10.42 2.24
N GLY A 20 -24.47 -10.05 0.99
CA GLY A 20 -25.75 -9.47 0.56
C GLY A 20 -26.10 -8.06 1.04
N ALA A 21 -25.82 -7.05 0.22
CA ALA A 21 -26.65 -5.84 0.17
C ALA A 21 -26.67 -5.22 -1.22
N ARG A 22 -27.88 -4.91 -1.69
CA ARG A 22 -28.20 -4.22 -2.94
C ARG A 22 -28.06 -2.71 -2.76
N GLY A 23 -27.24 -2.06 -3.61
CA GLY A 23 -27.39 -0.66 -4.08
C GLY A 23 -26.95 0.46 -3.13
N THR A 24 -26.00 1.31 -3.54
CA THR A 24 -26.16 2.59 -4.29
C THR A 24 -24.75 3.08 -4.73
N ARG A 25 -24.70 4.06 -5.63
CA ARG A 25 -23.58 4.40 -6.54
C ARG A 25 -22.34 5.06 -5.91
N SER A 26 -22.11 4.93 -4.61
CA SER A 26 -21.04 5.64 -3.87
C SER A 26 -20.20 4.75 -2.96
N GLU A 27 -20.35 3.43 -3.04
CA GLU A 27 -19.65 2.50 -2.14
C GLU A 27 -19.05 1.38 -2.97
N TRP A 28 -17.73 1.44 -3.16
CA TRP A 28 -16.98 0.33 -3.76
C TRP A 28 -16.12 -0.29 -2.67
N ALA A 29 -16.53 -1.45 -2.20
CA ALA A 29 -15.70 -2.34 -1.39
C ALA A 29 -14.73 -3.11 -2.31
N TRP A 30 -13.56 -3.44 -1.78
CA TRP A 30 -12.47 -4.12 -2.47
C TRP A 30 -12.88 -5.48 -3.05
N PRO A 31 -12.96 -5.70 -4.38
CA PRO A 31 -13.20 -7.04 -4.89
C PRO A 31 -11.98 -7.93 -4.58
N LYS A 32 -12.21 -9.23 -4.38
CA LYS A 32 -11.15 -10.26 -4.22
C LYS A 32 -10.12 -10.33 -5.35
N ASP A 33 -10.37 -9.63 -6.44
CA ASP A 33 -9.38 -9.29 -7.45
C ASP A 33 -9.12 -7.79 -7.31
N TRP A 34 -7.87 -7.31 -7.24
CA TRP A 34 -7.48 -5.87 -7.25
C TRP A 34 -8.09 -5.02 -8.41
N ARG A 35 -8.90 -5.64 -9.25
CA ARG A 35 -9.57 -5.05 -10.39
C ARG A 35 -10.82 -4.30 -9.92
N ILE A 36 -10.71 -2.98 -9.82
CA ILE A 36 -11.88 -2.11 -9.96
C ILE A 36 -12.30 -2.21 -11.45
N CYS A 37 -13.06 -3.25 -11.78
CA CYS A 37 -13.61 -3.47 -13.12
C CYS A 37 -14.92 -2.70 -13.24
N THR A 38 -14.91 -1.60 -14.00
CA THR A 38 -16.14 -0.84 -14.30
C THR A 38 -17.00 -1.53 -15.34
N THR A 39 -16.41 -2.40 -16.16
CA THR A 39 -17.00 -3.39 -17.07
C THR A 39 -15.90 -4.39 -17.48
N SER A 40 -16.25 -5.55 -18.03
CA SER A 40 -15.36 -6.69 -18.35
C SER A 40 -14.11 -6.39 -19.21
N ALA A 41 -13.93 -5.17 -19.71
CA ALA A 41 -12.95 -4.78 -20.74
C ALA A 41 -11.87 -3.74 -20.31
N SER A 42 -11.94 -3.17 -19.10
CA SER A 42 -11.00 -2.10 -18.69
C SER A 42 -10.48 -2.27 -17.26
N TRP A 43 -9.25 -1.82 -17.03
CA TRP A 43 -8.61 -1.69 -15.71
C TRP A 43 -8.65 -0.23 -15.27
N VAL A 44 -8.88 0.00 -13.98
CA VAL A 44 -8.75 1.34 -13.37
C VAL A 44 -7.39 1.42 -12.68
N ILE A 45 -6.67 2.50 -12.92
CA ILE A 45 -5.48 2.91 -12.17
C ILE A 45 -5.88 4.14 -11.36
N HIS A 46 -5.64 4.13 -10.05
CA HIS A 46 -6.06 5.20 -9.16
C HIS A 46 -5.21 6.48 -9.32
N CYS A 47 -3.89 6.31 -9.43
CA CYS A 47 -2.88 7.37 -9.57
C CYS A 47 -2.70 8.32 -8.36
N ASP A 48 -3.47 8.16 -7.29
CA ASP A 48 -3.32 8.96 -6.05
C ASP A 48 -3.59 8.15 -4.78
N VAL A 49 -3.05 6.93 -4.70
CA VAL A 49 -3.12 6.13 -3.47
C VAL A 49 -2.24 6.78 -2.40
N LYS A 50 -2.85 7.11 -1.26
CA LYS A 50 -2.23 7.75 -0.10
C LYS A 50 -3.17 7.62 1.11
N PRO A 51 -2.71 7.80 2.35
CA PRO A 51 -3.56 7.56 3.50
C PRO A 51 -4.79 8.49 3.58
N GLU A 52 -4.73 9.71 3.05
CA GLU A 52 -5.92 10.60 2.99
C GLU A 52 -7.05 10.05 2.11
N ASN A 53 -6.69 9.18 1.15
CA ASN A 53 -7.61 8.56 0.21
C ASN A 53 -7.96 7.12 0.61
N ILE A 54 -7.57 6.68 1.81
CA ILE A 54 -7.94 5.39 2.39
C ILE A 54 -8.81 5.70 3.61
N LEU A 55 -10.12 5.64 3.41
CA LEU A 55 -11.11 5.93 4.45
C LEU A 55 -11.46 4.65 5.20
N LEU A 56 -11.86 4.76 6.46
CA LEU A 56 -12.35 3.63 7.26
C LEU A 56 -13.85 3.79 7.44
N ASP A 57 -14.61 2.71 7.25
CA ASP A 57 -16.04 2.72 7.52
C ASP A 57 -16.36 2.42 8.99
N GLN A 58 -17.65 2.20 9.30
CA GLN A 58 -18.13 1.99 10.66
C GLN A 58 -17.56 0.71 11.30
N ASP A 59 -17.18 -0.26 10.48
CA ASP A 59 -16.61 -1.54 10.90
C ASP A 59 -15.07 -1.52 10.91
N TRP A 60 -14.46 -0.35 10.67
CA TRP A 60 -13.02 -0.15 10.49
C TRP A 60 -12.47 -0.82 9.23
N GLU A 61 -13.31 -1.10 8.24
CA GLU A 61 -12.89 -1.65 6.95
C GLU A 61 -12.44 -0.51 6.03
N PRO A 62 -11.28 -0.64 5.35
CA PRO A 62 -10.77 0.43 4.52
C PRO A 62 -11.44 0.46 3.14
N LYS A 63 -11.62 1.69 2.65
CA LYS A 63 -12.21 2.01 1.35
C LYS A 63 -11.36 3.05 0.65
N ILE A 64 -11.06 2.80 -0.62
CA ILE A 64 -10.36 3.77 -1.47
C ILE A 64 -11.34 4.86 -1.90
N ALA A 65 -10.94 6.12 -1.72
CA ALA A 65 -11.67 7.30 -2.11
C ALA A 65 -10.86 8.15 -3.10
N ASP A 66 -11.51 9.16 -3.68
CA ASP A 66 -10.93 10.15 -4.59
C ASP A 66 -10.32 9.61 -5.90
N PHE A 67 -11.22 9.16 -6.78
CA PHE A 67 -10.88 8.74 -8.14
C PHE A 67 -10.69 9.93 -9.12
N GLY A 68 -10.51 11.15 -8.63
CA GLY A 68 -10.38 12.35 -9.48
C GLY A 68 -9.18 12.31 -10.43
N LEU A 69 -8.16 11.51 -10.10
CA LEU A 69 -6.96 11.29 -10.90
C LEU A 69 -6.95 9.95 -11.65
N ALA A 70 -7.98 9.12 -11.48
CA ALA A 70 -8.01 7.76 -11.99
C ALA A 70 -7.96 7.70 -13.54
N LYS A 71 -7.42 6.59 -14.05
CA LYS A 71 -7.24 6.31 -15.48
C LYS A 71 -7.85 4.97 -15.84
N LEU A 72 -8.50 4.91 -17.00
CA LEU A 72 -9.00 3.66 -17.58
C LEU A 72 -7.98 3.14 -18.59
N LEU A 73 -7.51 1.91 -18.37
CA LEU A 73 -6.69 1.17 -19.32
C LEU A 73 -7.55 0.11 -20.01
N ASN A 74 -7.59 0.11 -21.35
CA ASN A 74 -8.28 -0.94 -22.10
C ASN A 74 -7.42 -2.20 -22.13
N LYS A 75 -8.02 -3.38 -21.89
CA LYS A 75 -7.32 -4.69 -21.81
C LYS A 75 -6.55 -5.12 -23.07
N GLY A 76 -6.59 -4.35 -24.16
CA GLY A 76 -5.86 -4.61 -25.41
C GLY A 76 -5.01 -3.44 -25.93
N GLY A 77 -4.86 -2.35 -25.17
CA GLY A 77 -4.08 -1.18 -25.59
C GLY A 77 -2.67 -1.15 -24.98
N ALA A 78 -1.66 -0.81 -25.78
CA ALA A 78 -0.37 -0.35 -25.27
C ALA A 78 -0.63 0.84 -24.32
N GLY A 79 0.12 0.89 -23.21
CA GLY A 79 -0.13 1.75 -22.05
C GLY A 79 -0.68 3.15 -22.37
N SER A 80 -1.60 3.63 -21.54
CA SER A 80 -2.23 4.94 -21.74
C SER A 80 -1.16 6.02 -21.89
N ASN A 81 -1.13 6.69 -23.05
CA ASN A 81 -0.37 7.92 -23.26
C ASN A 81 -1.00 9.04 -22.42
N VAL A 82 -0.76 9.02 -21.10
CA VAL A 82 -1.27 10.03 -20.19
C VAL A 82 -0.30 11.20 -20.20
N SER A 83 -0.72 12.33 -20.77
CA SER A 83 0.15 13.46 -21.10
C SER A 83 0.51 14.39 -19.93
N ARG A 84 0.09 14.08 -18.69
CA ARG A 84 0.33 14.98 -17.55
C ARG A 84 0.48 14.22 -16.24
N ILE A 85 1.66 14.34 -15.63
CA ILE A 85 1.95 13.88 -14.27
C ILE A 85 0.96 14.54 -13.31
N ARG A 86 0.27 13.73 -12.52
CA ARG A 86 -0.62 14.16 -11.42
C ARG A 86 -0.56 13.11 -10.30
N GLY A 87 -0.60 13.58 -9.05
CA GLY A 87 -0.54 12.73 -7.86
C GLY A 87 0.12 13.48 -6.71
N THR A 88 0.20 12.83 -5.55
CA THR A 88 0.77 13.43 -4.33
C THR A 88 2.27 13.15 -4.21
N ARG A 89 3.10 14.19 -4.03
CA ARG A 89 4.56 14.06 -3.87
C ARG A 89 4.88 13.12 -2.70
N GLY A 90 5.85 12.23 -2.88
CA GLY A 90 6.18 11.18 -1.92
C GLY A 90 5.51 9.84 -2.19
N TYR A 91 4.39 9.81 -2.91
CA TYR A 91 3.67 8.57 -3.28
C TYR A 91 3.75 8.24 -4.77
N ILE A 92 4.24 9.17 -5.59
CA ILE A 92 4.36 9.01 -7.05
C ILE A 92 5.49 8.04 -7.39
N ALA A 93 5.17 7.01 -8.18
CA ALA A 93 6.15 6.06 -8.71
C ALA A 93 7.21 6.73 -9.61
N PRO A 94 8.46 6.26 -9.65
CA PRO A 94 9.55 6.88 -10.42
C PRO A 94 9.25 7.05 -11.91
N GLU A 95 8.62 6.05 -12.53
CA GLU A 95 8.22 6.12 -13.94
C GLU A 95 7.12 7.16 -14.16
N TRP A 96 6.24 7.36 -13.19
CA TRP A 96 5.18 8.35 -13.27
C TRP A 96 5.71 9.77 -13.07
N ALA A 97 6.65 9.96 -12.13
CA ALA A 97 7.39 11.22 -11.97
C ALA A 97 8.22 11.58 -13.21
N SER A 98 8.66 10.57 -13.97
CA SER A 98 9.47 10.76 -15.19
C SER A 98 8.64 10.90 -16.47
N SER A 99 7.31 11.06 -16.38
CA SER A 99 6.39 11.08 -17.53
C SER A 99 6.49 9.87 -18.46
N LEU A 100 6.93 8.71 -17.94
CA LEU A 100 6.97 7.47 -18.70
C LEU A 100 5.59 6.79 -18.71
N PRO A 101 5.33 5.88 -19.68
CA PRO A 101 4.08 5.11 -19.69
C PRO A 101 3.85 4.34 -18.39
N ILE A 102 2.63 4.44 -17.86
CA ILE A 102 2.21 3.82 -16.61
C ILE A 102 1.26 2.65 -16.83
N ASN A 103 1.22 1.76 -15.83
CA ASN A 103 0.21 0.72 -15.67
C ASN A 103 -0.16 0.63 -14.18
N GLY A 104 -0.95 -0.37 -13.78
CA GLY A 104 -1.37 -0.53 -12.37
C GLY A 104 -0.24 -0.64 -11.34
N LYS A 105 1.02 -0.83 -11.76
CA LYS A 105 2.19 -0.87 -10.86
C LYS A 105 2.53 0.47 -10.22
N VAL A 106 1.99 1.58 -10.72
CA VAL A 106 2.15 2.87 -10.05
C VAL A 106 1.37 2.92 -8.74
N ASP A 107 0.18 2.31 -8.68
CA ASP A 107 -0.61 2.21 -7.44
C ASP A 107 0.03 1.23 -6.45
N VAL A 108 0.70 0.18 -6.94
CA VAL A 108 1.49 -0.75 -6.10
C VAL A 108 2.62 0.00 -5.40
N TYR A 109 3.33 0.87 -6.12
CA TYR A 109 4.39 1.68 -5.53
C TYR A 109 3.83 2.61 -4.45
N SER A 110 2.77 3.34 -4.77
CA SER A 110 2.10 4.23 -3.82
C SER A 110 1.62 3.48 -2.56
N TYR A 111 1.10 2.27 -2.72
CA TYR A 111 0.74 1.39 -1.61
C TYR A 111 1.95 0.96 -0.76
N GLY A 112 3.10 0.68 -1.39
CA GLY A 112 4.34 0.42 -0.68
C GLY A 112 4.78 1.57 0.22
N VAL A 113 4.58 2.83 -0.23
CA VAL A 113 4.81 4.02 0.61
C VAL A 113 3.85 4.05 1.79
N VAL A 114 2.56 3.77 1.57
CA VAL A 114 1.56 3.69 2.65
C VAL A 114 1.95 2.64 3.70
N LEU A 115 2.34 1.43 3.29
CA LEU A 115 2.79 0.39 4.21
C LEU A 115 4.01 0.84 5.02
N LEU A 116 4.96 1.51 4.36
CA LEU A 116 6.17 2.00 5.02
C LEU A 116 5.85 3.10 6.07
N GLU A 117 4.91 4.00 5.77
CA GLU A 117 4.41 4.98 6.72
C GLU A 117 3.66 4.33 7.89
N LEU A 118 2.89 3.27 7.63
CA LEU A 118 2.22 2.52 8.69
C LEU A 118 3.23 1.93 9.64
N VAL A 119 4.25 1.20 9.14
CA VAL A 119 5.30 0.60 9.99
C VAL A 119 6.01 1.65 10.84
N LYS A 120 6.36 2.80 10.25
CA LYS A 120 7.07 3.85 10.96
C LYS A 120 6.19 4.72 11.87
N GLY A 121 4.88 4.77 11.62
CA GLY A 121 3.95 5.65 12.32
C GLY A 121 4.09 7.14 11.96
N GLU A 122 4.83 7.46 10.91
CA GLU A 122 5.11 8.83 10.48
C GLU A 122 4.94 9.00 8.97
N ARG A 123 4.49 10.18 8.54
CA ARG A 123 4.40 10.51 7.12
C ARG A 123 5.77 10.70 6.49
N VAL A 124 5.94 10.21 5.26
CA VAL A 124 7.14 10.37 4.44
C VAL A 124 7.49 11.84 4.20
N THR A 125 6.48 12.71 4.16
CA THR A 125 6.67 14.16 4.06
C THR A 125 7.36 14.76 5.28
N SER A 126 7.24 14.12 6.44
CA SER A 126 7.88 14.55 7.70
C SER A 126 9.34 14.11 7.79
N TRP A 127 9.82 13.25 6.88
CA TRP A 127 11.20 12.77 6.90
C TRP A 127 12.19 13.77 6.28
N VAL A 128 11.69 14.77 5.55
CA VAL A 128 12.51 15.83 4.99
C VAL A 128 12.83 16.85 6.07
N VAL A 129 14.08 16.89 6.49
CA VAL A 129 14.60 17.91 7.41
C VAL A 129 14.97 19.15 6.58
N ASP A 130 14.58 20.33 7.05
CA ASP A 130 14.92 21.66 6.51
C ASP A 130 14.37 22.03 5.12
N GLY A 131 13.57 21.17 4.49
CA GLY A 131 12.89 21.46 3.20
C GLY A 131 13.84 21.62 2.00
N VAL A 132 15.13 21.32 2.19
CA VAL A 132 16.17 21.43 1.16
C VAL A 132 16.14 20.22 0.22
N GLU A 133 15.86 19.03 0.74
CA GLU A 133 15.81 17.81 -0.05
C GLU A 133 14.38 17.50 -0.56
N GLU A 134 14.30 16.94 -1.76
CA GLU A 134 13.04 16.43 -2.27
C GLU A 134 12.64 15.16 -1.53
N VAL A 135 11.37 15.05 -1.10
CA VAL A 135 10.79 13.86 -0.43
C VAL A 135 11.13 12.56 -1.18
N GLY A 136 11.09 12.57 -2.52
CA GLY A 136 11.43 11.41 -3.34
C GLY A 136 12.90 10.97 -3.23
N MET A 137 13.84 11.91 -3.06
CA MET A 137 15.26 11.58 -2.85
C MET A 137 15.49 10.99 -1.46
N VAL A 138 14.87 11.56 -0.43
CA VAL A 138 14.92 11.02 0.94
C VAL A 138 14.35 9.60 0.96
N LEU A 139 13.15 9.42 0.40
CA LEU A 139 12.49 8.12 0.32
C LEU A 139 13.37 7.09 -0.42
N ARG A 140 13.95 7.45 -1.57
CA ARG A 140 14.84 6.55 -2.33
C ARG A 140 16.05 6.12 -1.51
N ARG A 141 16.70 7.06 -0.82
CA ARG A 141 17.85 6.79 0.05
C ARG A 141 17.45 5.85 1.19
N THR A 142 16.33 6.13 1.86
CA THR A 142 15.78 5.29 2.93
C THR A 142 15.49 3.88 2.43
N ILE A 143 14.82 3.71 1.28
CA ILE A 143 14.54 2.40 0.69
C ILE A 143 15.85 1.63 0.42
N MET A 144 16.88 2.29 -0.11
CA MET A 144 18.18 1.65 -0.35
C MET A 144 18.83 1.16 0.94
N THR A 145 18.82 1.98 2.00
CA THR A 145 19.33 1.58 3.32
C THR A 145 18.54 0.40 3.86
N LEU A 146 17.22 0.48 3.92
CA LEU A 146 16.37 -0.58 4.45
C LEU A 146 16.53 -1.90 3.70
N LYS A 147 16.73 -1.86 2.37
CA LYS A 147 17.02 -3.07 1.58
C LYS A 147 18.39 -3.68 1.92
N ALA A 148 19.41 -2.84 2.14
CA ALA A 148 20.72 -3.34 2.55
C ALA A 148 20.67 -4.01 3.92
N GLU A 149 19.94 -3.41 4.86
CA GLU A 149 19.71 -3.95 6.20
C GLU A 149 18.90 -5.25 6.17
N LEU A 150 17.87 -5.35 5.32
CA LEU A 150 17.12 -6.59 5.15
C LEU A 150 18.00 -7.73 4.59
N VAL A 151 18.94 -7.41 3.69
CA VAL A 151 19.88 -8.39 3.10
C VAL A 151 20.98 -8.79 4.09
N SER A 152 21.38 -7.92 5.02
CA SER A 152 22.38 -8.26 6.04
C SER A 152 21.85 -9.34 7.00
N GLY A 153 20.52 -9.45 7.14
CA GLY A 153 19.85 -10.38 8.04
C GLY A 153 19.91 -9.95 9.50
N GLU A 154 20.45 -8.76 9.80
CA GLU A 154 20.35 -8.16 11.12
C GLU A 154 18.94 -7.59 11.28
N GLU A 155 18.19 -8.01 12.31
CA GLU A 155 16.83 -7.49 12.51
C GLU A 155 16.80 -6.25 13.42
N ALA A 156 17.92 -5.91 14.07
CA ALA A 156 17.98 -4.89 15.11
C ALA A 156 17.56 -3.48 14.64
N TRP A 157 17.73 -3.18 13.35
CA TRP A 157 17.32 -1.90 12.75
C TRP A 157 15.80 -1.72 12.70
N ILE A 158 15.03 -2.81 12.65
CA ILE A 158 13.56 -2.75 12.55
C ILE A 158 13.00 -2.06 13.78
N GLY A 159 13.57 -2.29 14.95
CA GLY A 159 13.10 -1.69 16.21
C GLY A 159 13.35 -0.19 16.27
N GLN A 160 14.32 0.30 15.50
CA GLN A 160 14.59 1.73 15.34
C GLN A 160 13.67 2.36 14.29
N PHE A 161 13.12 1.55 13.38
CA PHE A 161 12.27 2.01 12.30
C PHE A 161 10.78 1.95 12.64
N VAL A 162 10.34 0.94 13.39
CA VAL A 162 8.95 0.76 13.81
C VAL A 162 8.49 1.90 14.73
N ASP A 163 7.22 2.27 14.64
CA ASP A 163 6.60 3.30 15.48
C ASP A 163 6.83 3.02 16.98
N HIS A 164 7.69 3.82 17.59
CA HIS A 164 8.01 3.80 19.02
C HIS A 164 6.80 4.02 19.96
N ARG A 165 5.66 4.49 19.42
CA ARG A 165 4.43 4.71 20.18
C ARG A 165 3.58 3.45 20.34
N LEU A 166 3.94 2.35 19.66
CA LEU A 166 3.25 1.08 19.80
C LEU A 166 3.65 0.41 21.13
N GLU A 167 2.66 0.16 21.98
CA GLU A 167 2.87 -0.53 23.27
C GLU A 167 3.22 -2.02 23.08
N GLU A 168 2.64 -2.66 22.06
CA GLU A 168 2.90 -4.05 21.68
C GLU A 168 3.20 -4.13 20.17
N VAL A 169 4.38 -4.63 19.82
CA VAL A 169 4.81 -4.82 18.42
C VAL A 169 4.90 -6.31 18.13
N HIS A 170 4.09 -6.75 17.18
CA HIS A 170 4.20 -8.09 16.61
C HIS A 170 5.34 -8.11 15.58
N TRP A 171 6.56 -8.44 16.04
CA TRP A 171 7.78 -8.29 15.25
C TRP A 171 7.75 -9.00 13.89
N ARG A 172 7.19 -10.22 13.86
CA ARG A 172 7.06 -10.97 12.62
C ARG A 172 6.11 -10.30 11.62
N GLN A 173 4.98 -9.75 12.09
CA GLN A 173 4.07 -8.97 11.24
C GLN A 173 4.75 -7.70 10.74
N ALA A 174 5.48 -6.99 11.60
CA ALA A 174 6.24 -5.81 11.20
C ALA A 174 7.30 -6.14 10.13
N MET A 175 8.03 -7.25 10.29
CA MET A 175 9.00 -7.74 9.31
C MET A 175 8.34 -8.04 7.97
N VAL A 176 7.26 -8.83 7.95
CA VAL A 176 6.54 -9.17 6.71
C VAL A 176 5.99 -7.91 6.02
N MET A 177 5.43 -6.97 6.78
CA MET A 177 4.97 -5.68 6.22
C MET A 177 6.13 -4.89 5.59
N MET A 178 7.30 -4.88 6.23
CA MET A 178 8.49 -4.22 5.69
C MET A 178 8.98 -4.89 4.41
N GLU A 179 9.05 -6.22 4.37
CA GLU A 179 9.43 -6.97 3.16
C GLU A 179 8.48 -6.66 2.00
N ILE A 180 7.18 -6.68 2.25
CA ILE A 180 6.14 -6.38 1.26
C ILE A 180 6.25 -4.92 0.80
N ALA A 181 6.42 -3.97 1.73
CA ALA A 181 6.60 -2.56 1.41
C ALA A 181 7.81 -2.36 0.49
N LEU A 182 8.97 -2.94 0.84
CA LEU A 182 10.20 -2.82 0.06
C LEU A 182 10.11 -3.51 -1.32
N ALA A 183 9.37 -4.61 -1.43
CA ALA A 183 9.05 -5.25 -2.70
C ALA A 183 8.14 -4.39 -3.59
N CYS A 184 7.15 -3.72 -3.00
CA CYS A 184 6.29 -2.76 -3.70
C CYS A 184 7.07 -1.51 -4.17
N LEU A 185 8.14 -1.16 -3.47
CA LEU A 185 8.99 0.01 -3.73
C LEU A 185 10.19 -0.29 -4.65
N GLU A 186 10.18 -1.40 -5.40
CA GLU A 186 11.15 -1.65 -6.47
C GLU A 186 11.15 -0.53 -7.53
N GLU A 187 12.35 -0.09 -7.94
CA GLU A 187 12.53 0.94 -8.97
C GLU A 187 11.96 0.46 -10.31
N GLU A 188 12.30 -0.77 -10.69
CA GLU A 188 11.74 -1.42 -11.86
C GLU A 188 10.32 -1.90 -11.59
N ARG A 189 9.33 -1.25 -12.21
CA ARG A 189 7.90 -1.58 -12.04
C ARG A 189 7.53 -3.05 -12.27
N ASN A 190 8.30 -3.77 -13.08
CA ASN A 190 8.05 -5.18 -13.39
C ASN A 190 8.50 -6.11 -12.24
N ARG A 191 9.41 -5.65 -11.37
CA ARG A 191 9.87 -6.40 -10.19
C ARG A 191 8.93 -6.25 -9.00
N ARG A 192 8.09 -5.20 -8.99
CA ARG A 192 7.04 -5.03 -7.98
C ARG A 192 6.06 -6.21 -8.04
N PRO A 193 5.52 -6.70 -6.92
CA PRO A 193 4.49 -7.74 -6.91
C PRO A 193 3.18 -7.27 -7.57
N THR A 194 2.30 -8.19 -7.92
CA THR A 194 0.89 -7.83 -8.17
C THR A 194 0.20 -7.62 -6.83
N MET A 195 -0.89 -6.87 -6.81
CA MET A 195 -1.60 -6.70 -5.54
C MET A 195 -2.30 -7.95 -5.06
N ASP A 196 -2.70 -8.83 -5.97
CA ASP A 196 -3.15 -10.18 -5.59
C ASP A 196 -2.04 -10.91 -4.81
N SER A 197 -0.78 -10.82 -5.26
CA SER A 197 0.36 -11.36 -4.53
C SER A 197 0.59 -10.66 -3.20
N VAL A 198 0.42 -9.33 -3.13
CA VAL A 198 0.55 -8.57 -1.87
C VAL A 198 -0.47 -9.04 -0.85
N VAL A 199 -1.74 -9.19 -1.25
CA VAL A 199 -2.80 -9.71 -0.38
C VAL A 199 -2.46 -11.11 0.11
N GLN A 200 -2.01 -12.02 -0.76
CA GLN A 200 -1.62 -13.36 -0.35
C GLN A 200 -0.47 -13.36 0.67
N MET A 201 0.55 -12.51 0.47
CA MET A 201 1.65 -12.39 1.42
C MET A 201 1.18 -11.85 2.78
N LEU A 202 0.29 -10.86 2.81
CA LEU A 202 -0.27 -10.34 4.05
C LEU A 202 -1.12 -11.38 4.79
N LEU A 203 -2.02 -12.08 4.08
CA LEU A 203 -2.88 -13.10 4.67
C LEU A 203 -2.11 -14.28 5.24
N SER A 204 -1.03 -14.70 4.57
CA SER A 204 -0.18 -15.78 5.06
C SER A 204 0.49 -15.46 6.41
N CYS A 205 0.57 -14.18 6.78
CA CYS A 205 1.07 -13.75 8.08
C CYS A 205 0.00 -13.73 9.18
N ASP A 206 -1.29 -13.62 8.82
CA ASP A 206 -2.41 -13.58 9.77
C ASP A 206 -2.88 -15.00 10.17
N ASP A 207 -2.78 -15.99 9.26
CA ASP A 207 -3.22 -17.38 9.51
C ASP A 207 -2.40 -18.14 10.58
N GLU A 208 -1.20 -17.66 10.94
CA GLU A 208 -0.37 -18.29 11.98
C GLU A 208 -0.71 -17.84 13.41
N PHE A 209 -1.64 -16.90 13.58
CA PHE A 209 -2.11 -16.44 14.88
C PHE A 209 -3.63 -16.67 15.00
N PRO A 210 -4.10 -17.89 15.34
CA PRO A 210 -5.49 -18.06 15.71
C PRO A 210 -5.78 -17.10 16.86
N SER A 211 -6.85 -16.31 16.71
CA SER A 211 -7.43 -15.50 17.76
C SER A 211 -7.95 -16.41 18.88
N GLY A 212 -7.04 -16.95 19.68
CA GLY A 212 -7.32 -17.66 20.92
C GLY A 212 -7.79 -16.63 21.93
N GLY A 213 -9.08 -16.29 21.90
CA GLY A 213 -9.73 -15.83 23.11
C GLY A 213 -9.64 -16.96 24.14
N PRO A 214 -9.42 -16.66 25.44
CA PRO A 214 -9.58 -17.68 26.46
C PRO A 214 -11.05 -18.10 26.44
N ASP A 215 -11.30 -19.36 26.07
CA ASP A 215 -12.54 -20.04 26.40
C ASP A 215 -12.66 -20.06 27.93
N THR A 216 -13.53 -19.20 28.47
CA THR A 216 -14.05 -19.30 29.84
C THR A 216 -15.56 -19.33 29.80
#